data_AF-A0A699K8C9-F1
#
_entry.id   AF-A0A699K8C9-F1
#
_cell.length_a   1.000
_cell.length_b   1.000
_cell.length_c   1.000
_cell.angle_alpha   90.00
_cell.angle_beta   90.00
_cell.angle_gamma   90.00
#
_symmetry.space_group_name_H-M   'P 1'
#
loop_
_entity.id
_entity.type
_entity.pdbx_description
1 polymer ?
#
loop_
_entity_poly.entity_id
_entity_poly.type
_entity_poly.pdbx_seq_one_letter_code
_entity_poly.pdbx_strand_id
1 'polypeptide(L)'
;YRLLTAGASTNDILDQYVSTIKALRTIDPTGVFLEAVGEPIREYLRGRKDTVKCIVNMLTDGTGGNNNRPGNTGDSLLEELTRDEENQENTCIDDDINTDDKQGWIDIQGASQGAESWKREVSFDILDATIISSNFWPPCQDEDVNIPEPMDHLLGDYAKRYHEIKTPRKLLWKKNLGTVKLELEFEDRTLQFTVIPVHATIIMKFQEQTSWTSKSLAAAIGLPVDTLQRRVNFWISKGIVAESSSGGDSSDHLYTLVDSMSDAGKTAVNIEEMIADDYAERSVASVEDQLRKEMVVYE
;
A
#
# COMPACT_ATOMS: atom_id res chain seq x y z
N TYR A 1 31.82 -18.62 1.08
CA TYR A 1 30.89 -18.02 2.06
C TYR A 1 29.62 -18.87 2.11
N ARG A 2 29.13 -19.23 3.30
CA ARG A 2 27.97 -20.13 3.47
C ARG A 2 26.68 -19.35 3.21
N LEU A 3 26.01 -19.65 2.10
CA LEU A 3 24.74 -19.03 1.69
C LEU A 3 23.61 -19.23 2.73
N LEU A 4 23.62 -20.38 3.42
CA LEU A 4 22.64 -20.74 4.45
C LEU A 4 23.02 -20.17 5.82
N THR A 5 23.03 -18.85 5.94
CA THR A 5 23.27 -18.15 7.20
C THR A 5 22.22 -17.09 7.44
N ALA A 6 21.90 -16.83 8.71
CA ALA A 6 20.83 -15.90 9.10
C ALA A 6 21.04 -14.47 8.59
N GLY A 7 22.28 -14.06 8.29
CA GLY A 7 22.60 -12.74 7.75
C GLY A 7 22.41 -12.59 6.25
N ALA A 8 22.18 -13.67 5.49
CA ALA A 8 21.92 -13.59 4.06
C ALA A 8 20.45 -13.17 3.80
N SER A 9 20.24 -12.34 2.77
CA SER A 9 18.89 -11.94 2.38
C SER A 9 18.13 -13.13 1.75
N THR A 10 16.82 -13.19 1.94
CA THR A 10 16.00 -14.28 1.39
C THR A 10 16.00 -14.26 -0.14
N ASN A 11 16.01 -13.06 -0.74
CA ASN A 11 16.10 -12.88 -2.18
C ASN A 11 17.41 -13.46 -2.76
N ASP A 12 18.56 -13.19 -2.14
CA ASP A 12 19.85 -13.73 -2.63
C ASP A 12 19.89 -15.26 -2.56
N ILE A 13 19.31 -15.84 -1.52
CA ILE A 13 19.24 -17.31 -1.35
C ILE A 13 18.34 -17.91 -2.45
N LEU A 14 17.20 -17.27 -2.74
CA LEU A 14 16.27 -17.69 -3.79
C LEU A 14 16.92 -17.57 -5.18
N ASP A 15 17.54 -16.44 -5.51
CA ASP A 15 18.23 -16.22 -6.80
C ASP A 15 19.33 -17.27 -7.03
N GLN A 16 20.12 -17.54 -5.99
CA GLN A 16 21.16 -18.55 -6.05
C GLN A 16 20.60 -19.97 -6.15
N TYR A 17 19.46 -20.25 -5.50
CA TYR A 17 18.79 -21.55 -5.62
C TYR A 17 18.25 -21.77 -7.04
N VAL A 18 17.63 -20.76 -7.64
CA VAL A 18 17.16 -20.76 -9.05
C VAL A 18 18.34 -21.01 -10.00
N SER A 19 19.44 -20.27 -9.83
CA SER A 19 20.66 -20.46 -10.63
C SER A 19 21.24 -21.88 -10.46
N THR A 20 21.17 -22.44 -9.25
CA THR A 20 21.62 -23.81 -8.95
C THR A 20 20.74 -24.85 -9.64
N ILE A 21 19.41 -24.67 -9.63
CA ILE A 21 18.47 -25.54 -10.35
C ILE A 21 18.80 -25.54 -11.84
N LYS A 22 18.96 -24.36 -12.47
CA LYS A 22 19.27 -24.23 -13.90
C LYS A 22 20.57 -24.94 -14.28
N ALA A 23 21.63 -24.71 -13.49
CA ALA A 23 22.92 -25.35 -13.72
C ALA A 23 22.84 -26.89 -13.55
N LEU A 24 22.18 -27.37 -12.49
CA LEU A 24 22.05 -28.81 -12.23
C LEU A 24 21.15 -29.51 -13.25
N ARG A 25 20.09 -28.89 -13.76
CA ARG A 25 19.26 -29.46 -14.83
C ARG A 25 20.02 -29.64 -16.14
N THR A 26 21.00 -28.78 -16.41
CA THR A 26 21.86 -28.91 -17.60
C THR A 26 22.89 -30.03 -17.43
N ILE A 27 23.42 -30.21 -16.23
CA ILE A 27 24.47 -31.20 -15.93
C ILE A 27 23.88 -32.61 -15.71
N ASP A 28 22.76 -32.68 -14.99
CA ASP A 28 22.06 -33.90 -14.65
C ASP A 28 20.56 -33.77 -14.99
N PRO A 29 20.17 -34.12 -16.22
CA PRO A 29 18.76 -34.14 -16.63
C PRO A 29 17.91 -35.13 -15.83
N THR A 30 18.52 -36.08 -15.11
CA THR A 30 17.76 -37.06 -14.30
C THR A 30 17.27 -36.48 -12.97
N GLY A 31 17.82 -35.33 -12.54
CA GLY A 31 17.39 -34.59 -11.35
C GLY A 31 17.87 -35.16 -10.02
N VAL A 32 18.66 -36.24 -10.02
CA VAL A 32 19.17 -36.92 -8.82
C VAL A 32 20.04 -35.98 -7.97
N PHE A 33 20.95 -35.23 -8.61
CA PHE A 33 21.80 -34.27 -7.88
C PHE A 33 20.99 -33.09 -7.33
N LEU A 34 19.95 -32.66 -8.05
CA LEU A 34 19.10 -31.57 -7.62
C LEU A 34 18.29 -31.96 -6.37
N GLU A 35 17.86 -33.21 -6.27
CA GLU A 35 17.16 -33.72 -5.08
C GLU A 35 18.07 -33.66 -3.85
N ALA A 36 19.30 -34.16 -3.96
CA ALA A 36 20.26 -34.19 -2.85
C ALA A 36 20.75 -32.80 -2.42
N VAL A 37 21.00 -31.89 -3.37
CA VAL A 37 21.53 -30.54 -3.08
C VAL A 37 20.42 -29.54 -2.77
N GLY A 38 19.21 -29.76 -3.29
CA GLY A 38 18.08 -28.86 -3.10
C GLY A 38 17.42 -28.99 -1.74
N GLU A 39 17.39 -30.19 -1.14
CA GLU A 39 16.72 -30.43 0.14
C GLU A 39 17.22 -29.52 1.29
N PRO A 40 18.54 -29.35 1.54
CA PRO A 40 19.02 -28.45 2.59
C PRO A 40 18.64 -26.99 2.38
N ILE A 41 18.55 -26.55 1.12
CA ILE A 41 18.18 -25.16 0.77
C ILE A 41 16.68 -24.96 0.99
N ARG A 42 15.85 -25.92 0.56
CA ARG A 42 14.39 -25.90 0.78
C ARG A 42 14.04 -25.89 2.26
N GLU A 43 14.69 -26.73 3.05
CA GLU A 43 14.45 -26.80 4.51
C GLU A 43 14.81 -25.48 5.20
N TYR A 44 15.92 -24.87 4.80
CA TYR A 44 16.32 -23.56 5.31
C TYR A 44 15.33 -22.45 4.95
N LEU A 45 14.88 -22.40 3.70
CA LEU A 45 13.90 -21.42 3.22
C LEU A 45 12.51 -21.62 3.87
N ARG A 46 12.11 -22.86 4.15
CA ARG A 46 10.87 -23.18 4.86
C ARG A 46 10.85 -22.60 6.29
N GLY A 47 12.01 -22.51 6.94
CA GLY A 47 12.14 -21.91 8.28
C GLY A 47 12.06 -20.38 8.32
N ARG A 48 12.18 -19.70 7.17
CA ARG A 48 12.14 -18.23 7.08
C ARG A 48 10.72 -17.75 6.80
N LYS A 49 10.24 -16.78 7.59
CA LYS A 49 8.85 -16.28 7.55
C LYS A 49 8.55 -15.45 6.29
N ASP A 50 9.57 -14.86 5.68
CA ASP A 50 9.48 -13.94 4.55
C ASP A 50 9.62 -14.63 3.19
N THR A 51 10.00 -15.92 3.14
CA THR A 51 10.22 -16.68 1.89
C THR A 51 9.05 -16.61 0.94
N VAL A 52 7.82 -16.84 1.42
CA VAL A 52 6.63 -16.83 0.55
C VAL A 52 6.40 -15.43 -0.04
N LYS A 53 6.56 -14.37 0.77
CA LYS A 53 6.44 -12.98 0.31
C LYS A 53 7.49 -12.66 -0.75
N CYS A 54 8.74 -13.08 -0.53
CA CYS A 54 9.81 -12.93 -1.52
C CYS A 54 9.51 -13.67 -2.84
N ILE A 55 9.03 -14.92 -2.78
CA ILE A 55 8.67 -15.68 -3.98
C ILE A 55 7.51 -15.02 -4.73
N VAL A 56 6.45 -14.61 -4.02
CA VAL A 56 5.31 -13.91 -4.64
C VAL A 56 5.79 -12.62 -5.29
N ASN A 57 6.58 -11.80 -4.58
CA ASN A 57 7.15 -10.59 -5.14
C ASN A 57 7.99 -10.88 -6.39
N MET A 58 8.84 -11.92 -6.39
CA MET A 58 9.63 -12.32 -7.57
C MET A 58 8.76 -12.76 -8.76
N LEU A 59 7.55 -13.30 -8.50
CA LEU A 59 6.60 -13.69 -9.55
C LEU A 59 5.76 -12.50 -10.04
N THR A 60 5.48 -11.53 -9.17
CA THR A 60 4.59 -10.39 -9.46
C THR A 60 5.32 -9.12 -9.89
N ASP A 61 6.60 -8.97 -9.56
CA ASP A 61 7.46 -7.90 -10.08
C ASP A 61 7.80 -8.20 -11.54
N GLY A 62 6.81 -8.00 -12.41
CA GLY A 62 7.03 -7.93 -13.85
C GLY A 62 7.90 -6.72 -14.19
N THR A 63 9.17 -6.95 -14.47
CA THR A 63 9.98 -6.15 -15.42
C THR A 63 10.08 -4.63 -15.15
N GLY A 64 9.87 -4.15 -13.91
CA GLY A 64 9.60 -2.74 -13.64
C GLY A 64 10.48 -1.98 -12.64
N GLY A 65 11.48 -2.60 -12.00
CA GLY A 65 12.15 -1.95 -10.86
C GLY A 65 13.63 -2.30 -10.70
N ASN A 66 14.48 -1.57 -11.43
CA ASN A 66 15.89 -1.21 -11.17
C ASN A 66 16.83 -1.54 -12.35
N ASN A 67 16.85 -0.65 -13.36
CA ASN A 67 17.73 -0.71 -14.53
C ASN A 67 19.23 -0.49 -14.24
N ASN A 68 19.69 -0.62 -12.98
CA ASN A 68 21.08 -0.40 -12.61
C ASN A 68 21.91 -1.68 -12.42
N ARG A 69 21.41 -2.86 -12.80
CA ARG A 69 22.23 -4.07 -12.87
C ARG A 69 22.50 -4.44 -14.34
N PRO A 70 23.74 -4.24 -14.85
CA PRO A 70 24.08 -4.69 -16.19
C PRO A 70 24.25 -6.22 -16.14
N GLY A 71 23.20 -6.94 -16.53
CA GLY A 71 23.26 -8.39 -16.71
C GLY A 71 21.90 -9.06 -16.64
N ASN A 72 21.44 -9.54 -17.79
CA ASN A 72 20.38 -10.55 -17.95
C ASN A 72 18.92 -10.10 -17.72
N THR A 73 18.39 -9.33 -18.67
CA THR A 73 16.95 -8.98 -18.82
C THR A 73 16.09 -10.11 -19.42
N GLY A 74 16.43 -11.38 -19.20
CA GLY A 74 15.70 -12.53 -19.77
C GLY A 74 15.55 -13.70 -18.82
N ASP A 75 15.41 -13.41 -17.51
CA ASP A 75 15.49 -14.43 -16.46
C ASP A 75 14.42 -14.25 -15.37
N SER A 76 13.25 -13.70 -15.72
CA SER A 76 12.15 -13.65 -14.76
C SER A 76 11.73 -15.07 -14.40
N LEU A 77 11.60 -15.37 -13.10
CA LEU A 77 11.21 -16.70 -12.59
C LEU A 77 9.94 -17.22 -13.28
N LEU A 78 9.04 -16.31 -13.64
CA LEU A 78 7.80 -16.60 -14.37
C LEU A 78 8.06 -17.13 -15.78
N GLU A 79 8.99 -16.52 -16.52
CA GLU A 79 9.33 -16.90 -17.89
C GLU A 79 9.96 -18.31 -17.93
N GLU A 80 10.78 -18.64 -16.93
CA GLU A 80 11.38 -19.97 -16.80
C GLU A 80 10.36 -21.07 -16.47
N LEU A 81 9.35 -20.77 -15.65
CA LEU A 81 8.26 -21.72 -15.38
C LEU A 81 7.43 -22.00 -16.62
N THR A 82 7.20 -20.98 -17.47
CA THR A 82 6.44 -21.15 -18.73
C THR A 82 7.22 -21.89 -19.82
N ARG A 83 8.56 -21.87 -19.79
CA ARG A 83 9.41 -22.56 -20.79
C ARG A 83 9.42 -24.09 -20.62
N ASP A 84 9.18 -24.59 -19.42
CA ASP A 84 9.09 -26.04 -19.16
C ASP A 84 7.79 -26.65 -19.74
N GLU A 85 6.73 -25.86 -19.97
CA GLU A 85 5.46 -26.35 -20.54
C GLU A 85 5.52 -26.53 -22.08
N GLU A 86 6.24 -25.67 -22.80
CA GLU A 86 6.35 -25.77 -24.27
C GLU A 86 7.12 -27.01 -24.77
N ASN A 87 7.92 -27.66 -23.90
CA ASN A 87 8.67 -28.86 -24.26
C ASN A 87 7.89 -30.17 -24.08
N GLN A 88 6.62 -30.13 -23.65
CA GLN A 88 5.83 -31.33 -23.36
C GLN A 88 4.52 -31.51 -24.15
N GLU A 89 4.18 -30.61 -25.08
CA GLU A 89 3.03 -30.80 -25.98
C GLU A 89 3.42 -30.65 -27.45
N ASN A 90 3.97 -31.72 -28.01
CA ASN A 90 3.93 -31.97 -29.46
C ASN A 90 2.89 -33.07 -29.74
N THR A 91 1.63 -32.78 -29.40
CA THR A 91 0.45 -33.45 -29.97
C THR A 91 -0.55 -32.38 -30.35
N CYS A 92 -0.56 -32.09 -31.64
CA CYS A 92 -1.52 -31.26 -32.36
C CYS A 92 -2.98 -31.43 -31.91
N ILE A 93 -3.61 -30.33 -31.49
CA ILE A 93 -5.03 -30.06 -31.73
C ILE A 93 -5.13 -28.59 -32.14
N ASP A 94 -5.37 -28.36 -33.43
CA ASP A 94 -5.84 -27.08 -33.95
C ASP A 94 -7.27 -26.86 -33.43
N ASP A 95 -7.50 -25.80 -32.64
CA ASP A 95 -8.83 -25.23 -32.47
C ASP A 95 -8.73 -23.70 -32.62
N ASP A 96 -9.07 -23.24 -33.82
CA ASP A 96 -9.38 -21.86 -34.17
C ASP A 96 -10.49 -21.34 -33.26
N ILE A 97 -10.17 -20.46 -32.30
CA ILE A 97 -11.17 -19.61 -31.64
C ILE A 97 -10.88 -18.14 -31.94
N ASN A 98 -11.74 -17.64 -32.82
CA ASN A 98 -11.94 -16.26 -33.25
C ASN A 98 -11.88 -15.26 -32.07
N THR A 99 -10.90 -14.36 -32.11
CA THR A 99 -10.86 -13.18 -31.22
C THR A 99 -11.56 -12.02 -31.91
N ASP A 100 -12.88 -11.94 -31.74
CA ASP A 100 -13.64 -10.72 -32.02
C ASP A 100 -14.45 -10.40 -30.76
N ASP A 101 -13.97 -9.42 -30.00
CA ASP A 101 -14.73 -8.58 -29.08
C ASP A 101 -13.79 -7.51 -28.47
N LYS A 102 -13.14 -6.75 -29.36
CA LYS A 102 -12.75 -5.37 -29.05
C LYS A 102 -13.96 -4.51 -29.43
N GLN A 103 -14.66 -3.96 -28.45
CA GLN A 103 -15.22 -2.60 -28.44
C GLN A 103 -16.25 -2.48 -27.31
N GLY A 104 -15.95 -1.65 -26.30
CA GLY A 104 -16.90 -1.37 -25.24
C GLY A 104 -16.46 -0.34 -24.20
N TRP A 105 -15.51 0.54 -24.53
CA TRP A 105 -15.27 1.74 -23.73
C TRP A 105 -16.12 2.84 -24.37
N ILE A 106 -17.31 3.06 -23.83
CA ILE A 106 -18.10 4.23 -24.16
C ILE A 106 -17.68 5.31 -23.18
N ASP A 107 -16.85 6.22 -23.70
CA ASP A 107 -16.66 7.56 -23.17
C ASP A 107 -18.03 8.25 -23.07
N ILE A 108 -18.42 8.67 -21.86
CA ILE A 108 -19.50 9.64 -21.68
C ILE A 108 -18.84 10.99 -21.41
N GLN A 109 -18.42 11.65 -22.48
CA GLN A 109 -18.26 13.10 -22.52
C GLN A 109 -19.26 13.67 -23.52
N GLY A 110 -20.13 14.55 -23.05
CA GLY A 110 -20.84 15.51 -23.90
C GLY A 110 -22.35 15.61 -23.68
N ALA A 111 -22.75 16.53 -22.80
CA ALA A 111 -23.94 17.37 -23.03
C ALA A 111 -23.89 18.60 -22.09
N SER A 112 -23.24 19.66 -22.55
CA SER A 112 -23.50 21.01 -22.04
C SER A 112 -24.79 21.54 -22.66
N GLN A 113 -25.74 22.01 -21.85
CA GLN A 113 -26.36 23.35 -21.94
C GLN A 113 -27.58 23.45 -21.00
N GLY A 114 -27.60 24.53 -20.19
CA GLY A 114 -28.78 25.00 -19.47
C GLY A 114 -28.46 25.39 -18.02
N ALA A 115 -28.36 26.70 -17.76
CA ALA A 115 -28.16 27.35 -16.45
C ALA A 115 -29.19 26.88 -15.39
N GLU A 116 -28.98 26.93 -14.07
CA GLU A 116 -28.57 28.06 -13.23
C GLU A 116 -28.06 27.61 -11.83
N SER A 117 -26.99 28.26 -11.36
CA SER A 117 -26.78 28.75 -9.98
C SER A 117 -27.20 27.90 -8.78
N TRP A 118 -26.35 26.96 -8.34
CA TRP A 118 -26.21 26.64 -6.90
C TRP A 118 -24.73 26.47 -6.51
N LYS A 119 -24.43 27.05 -5.35
CA LYS A 119 -23.13 27.28 -4.70
C LYS A 119 -22.17 26.09 -4.75
N ARG A 120 -20.98 26.29 -5.33
CA ARG A 120 -19.68 25.69 -4.95
C ARG A 120 -19.80 24.24 -4.42
N GLU A 121 -20.46 23.37 -5.18
CA GLU A 121 -20.42 21.93 -4.96
C GLU A 121 -19.01 21.46 -5.28
N VAL A 122 -18.40 20.73 -4.35
CA VAL A 122 -17.08 20.15 -4.55
C VAL A 122 -17.19 19.15 -5.70
N SER A 123 -16.56 19.45 -6.84
CA SER A 123 -16.61 18.58 -8.01
C SER A 123 -16.18 17.16 -7.64
N PHE A 124 -16.94 16.14 -8.03
CA PHE A 124 -16.56 14.73 -7.82
C PHE A 124 -15.26 14.35 -8.53
N ASP A 125 -14.74 15.21 -9.41
CA ASP A 125 -13.45 15.07 -10.09
C ASP A 125 -12.26 14.92 -9.12
N ILE A 126 -12.41 15.29 -7.85
CA ILE A 126 -11.36 15.15 -6.83
C ILE A 126 -11.43 13.84 -6.03
N LEU A 127 -12.45 13.01 -6.23
CA LEU A 127 -12.61 11.73 -5.54
C LEU A 127 -12.57 10.57 -6.54
N ASP A 128 -11.60 9.68 -6.33
CA ASP A 128 -11.59 8.35 -6.92
C ASP A 128 -11.96 7.31 -5.85
N ALA A 129 -12.85 6.37 -6.19
CA ALA A 129 -13.39 5.38 -5.27
C ALA A 129 -13.18 3.96 -5.82
N THR A 130 -12.32 3.20 -5.16
CA THR A 130 -12.12 1.77 -5.47
C THR A 130 -13.12 0.92 -4.70
N ILE A 131 -13.97 0.19 -5.42
CA ILE A 131 -14.99 -0.69 -4.83
C ILE A 131 -14.47 -2.13 -4.83
N ILE A 132 -14.30 -2.70 -3.64
CA ILE A 132 -13.82 -4.06 -3.45
C ILE A 132 -14.91 -4.98 -2.87
N SER A 133 -14.84 -6.27 -3.20
CA SER A 133 -15.73 -7.28 -2.64
C SER A 133 -15.22 -7.77 -1.28
N SER A 134 -16.04 -7.70 -0.25
CA SER A 134 -15.67 -8.17 1.10
C SER A 134 -15.32 -9.66 1.16
N ASN A 135 -15.80 -10.46 0.21
CA ASN A 135 -15.63 -11.92 0.23
C ASN A 135 -14.35 -12.40 -0.43
N PHE A 136 -13.74 -11.57 -1.29
CA PHE A 136 -12.52 -11.92 -2.03
C PHE A 136 -11.28 -11.22 -1.49
N TRP A 137 -11.46 -10.20 -0.65
CA TRP A 137 -10.38 -9.49 -0.01
C TRP A 137 -10.19 -9.99 1.42
N PRO A 138 -8.95 -10.15 1.89
CA PRO A 138 -8.67 -10.39 3.30
C PRO A 138 -9.36 -9.35 4.20
N PRO A 139 -9.75 -9.73 5.42
CA PRO A 139 -10.34 -8.77 6.35
C PRO A 139 -9.39 -7.59 6.53
N CYS A 140 -9.89 -6.37 6.32
CA CYS A 140 -9.13 -5.16 6.55
C CYS A 140 -9.20 -4.78 8.03
N GLN A 141 -8.12 -4.21 8.58
CA GLN A 141 -8.15 -3.63 9.92
C GLN A 141 -9.15 -2.48 9.96
N ASP A 142 -10.05 -2.51 10.94
CA ASP A 142 -10.99 -1.43 11.21
C ASP A 142 -10.34 -0.45 12.19
N GLU A 143 -9.98 0.74 11.69
CA GLU A 143 -9.47 1.83 12.52
C GLU A 143 -10.46 2.99 12.42
N ASP A 144 -11.13 3.27 13.54
CA ASP A 144 -12.13 4.35 13.63
C ASP A 144 -11.40 5.70 13.61
N VAL A 145 -11.24 6.25 12.40
CA VAL A 145 -10.63 7.55 12.18
C VAL A 145 -11.71 8.58 11.91
N ASN A 146 -11.72 9.65 12.70
CA ASN A 146 -12.56 10.82 12.46
C ASN A 146 -11.98 11.65 11.31
N ILE A 147 -12.35 11.30 10.08
CA ILE A 147 -12.00 12.07 8.89
C ILE A 147 -12.60 13.49 8.98
N PRO A 148 -11.95 14.53 8.43
CA PRO A 148 -12.49 15.89 8.35
C PRO A 148 -13.88 15.96 7.69
N GLU A 149 -14.71 16.87 8.19
CA GLU A 149 -16.10 17.06 7.76
C GLU A 149 -16.28 17.19 6.24
N PRO A 150 -15.46 17.97 5.49
CA PRO A 150 -15.64 18.10 4.04
C PRO A 150 -15.52 16.77 3.29
N MET A 151 -14.64 15.89 3.75
CA MET A 151 -14.45 14.56 3.17
C MET A 151 -15.61 13.64 3.53
N ASP A 152 -16.13 13.73 4.76
CA ASP A 152 -17.26 12.89 5.19
C ASP A 152 -18.54 13.18 4.39
N HIS A 153 -18.82 14.46 4.14
CA HIS A 153 -19.91 14.88 3.24
C HIS A 153 -19.73 14.31 1.83
N LEU A 154 -18.52 14.43 1.28
CA LEU A 154 -18.22 13.96 -0.06
C LEU A 154 -18.40 12.42 -0.18
N LEU A 155 -17.92 11.66 0.81
CA LEU A 155 -18.11 10.21 0.89
C LEU A 155 -19.59 9.83 1.05
N GLY A 156 -20.36 10.62 1.80
CA GLY A 156 -21.80 10.46 1.98
C GLY A 156 -22.58 10.68 0.69
N ASP A 157 -22.28 11.74 -0.04
CA ASP A 157 -22.91 12.07 -1.31
C ASP A 157 -22.61 11.02 -2.38
N TYR A 158 -21.37 10.53 -2.44
CA TYR A 158 -21.00 9.41 -3.31
C TYR A 158 -21.78 8.15 -2.95
N ALA A 159 -21.88 7.81 -1.67
CA ALA A 159 -22.61 6.62 -1.21
C ALA A 159 -24.11 6.68 -1.55
N LYS A 160 -24.71 7.87 -1.46
CA LYS A 160 -26.11 8.10 -1.84
C LYS A 160 -26.31 7.84 -3.33
N ARG A 161 -25.49 8.45 -4.19
CA ARG A 161 -25.57 8.24 -5.66
C ARG A 161 -25.32 6.79 -6.04
N TYR A 162 -24.36 6.13 -5.39
CA TYR A 162 -24.11 4.71 -5.62
C TYR A 162 -25.32 3.85 -5.25
N HIS A 163 -26.00 4.15 -4.13
CA HIS A 163 -27.20 3.43 -3.73
C HIS A 163 -28.34 3.61 -4.73
N GLU A 164 -28.54 4.83 -5.25
CA GLU A 164 -29.54 5.13 -6.28
C GLU A 164 -29.31 4.32 -7.56
N ILE A 165 -28.04 4.16 -7.98
CA ILE A 165 -27.69 3.43 -9.22
C ILE A 165 -27.66 1.91 -9.01
N LYS A 166 -27.20 1.44 -7.86
CA LYS A 166 -26.91 0.01 -7.59
C LYS A 166 -27.76 -0.55 -6.44
N THR A 167 -29.01 -0.09 -6.30
CA THR A 167 -29.97 -0.65 -5.33
C THR A 167 -30.08 -2.18 -5.51
N PRO A 168 -30.06 -2.99 -4.42
CA PRO A 168 -30.14 -2.63 -2.99
C PRO A 168 -28.78 -2.50 -2.28
N ARG A 169 -27.67 -2.34 -3.00
CA ARG A 169 -26.32 -2.32 -2.42
C ARG A 169 -26.09 -1.05 -1.58
N LYS A 170 -25.40 -1.20 -0.44
CA LYS A 170 -24.91 -0.09 0.40
C LYS A 170 -23.40 -0.16 0.47
N LEU A 171 -22.74 0.99 0.38
CA LEU A 171 -21.29 1.09 0.53
C LEU A 171 -20.91 1.15 2.02
N LEU A 172 -19.83 0.45 2.36
CA LEU A 172 -19.17 0.54 3.64
C LEU A 172 -17.77 1.11 3.39
N TRP A 173 -17.55 2.35 3.83
CA TRP A 173 -16.28 3.02 3.63
C TRP A 173 -15.22 2.51 4.62
N LYS A 174 -14.07 2.09 4.08
CA LYS A 174 -12.86 1.83 4.88
C LYS A 174 -12.02 3.11 4.94
N LYS A 175 -12.39 4.00 5.84
CA LYS A 175 -11.88 5.38 5.97
C LYS A 175 -10.37 5.47 6.22
N ASN A 176 -9.79 4.46 6.86
CA ASN A 176 -8.36 4.35 7.13
C ASN A 176 -7.54 3.89 5.91
N LEU A 177 -8.19 3.30 4.90
CA LEU A 177 -7.57 2.82 3.68
C LEU A 177 -7.81 3.79 2.54
N GLY A 178 -6.74 4.23 1.91
CA GLY A 178 -6.79 5.10 0.75
C GLY A 178 -5.54 5.95 0.64
N THR A 179 -5.56 6.80 -0.37
CA THR A 179 -4.49 7.73 -0.67
C THR A 179 -5.10 9.11 -0.89
N VAL A 180 -4.53 10.11 -0.24
CA VAL A 180 -4.95 11.50 -0.31
C VAL A 180 -3.77 12.31 -0.84
N LYS A 181 -4.01 13.02 -1.94
CA LYS A 181 -3.08 14.00 -2.47
C LYS A 181 -3.36 15.33 -1.80
N LEU A 182 -2.36 15.90 -1.13
CA LEU A 182 -2.44 17.14 -0.39
C LEU A 182 -1.44 18.13 -0.94
N GLU A 183 -1.83 19.40 -0.95
CA GLU A 183 -0.92 20.52 -1.18
C GLU A 183 -0.94 21.41 0.06
N LEU A 184 0.23 21.57 0.67
CA LEU A 184 0.44 22.42 1.84
C LEU A 184 1.13 23.70 1.37
N GLU A 185 0.43 24.82 1.50
CA GLU A 185 0.94 26.15 1.19
C GLU A 185 1.40 26.83 2.48
N PHE A 186 2.70 27.13 2.56
CA PHE A 186 3.34 27.90 3.62
C PHE A 186 3.80 29.25 3.05
N GLU A 187 4.11 30.21 3.93
CA GLU A 187 4.57 31.54 3.51
C GLU A 187 5.80 31.49 2.58
N ASP A 188 6.70 30.53 2.83
CA ASP A 188 7.97 30.40 2.11
C ASP A 188 7.92 29.43 0.91
N ARG A 189 6.89 28.56 0.77
CA ARG A 189 6.79 27.54 -0.30
C ARG A 189 5.45 26.76 -0.32
N THR A 190 5.17 26.10 -1.45
CA THR A 190 4.16 25.04 -1.57
C THR A 190 4.81 23.65 -1.59
N LEU A 191 4.20 22.68 -0.90
CA LEU A 191 4.66 21.29 -0.85
C LEU A 191 3.51 20.34 -1.19
N GLN A 192 3.76 19.37 -2.07
CA GLN A 192 2.78 18.34 -2.43
C GLN A 192 3.13 17.01 -1.78
N PHE A 193 2.12 16.34 -1.21
CA PHE A 193 2.26 15.09 -0.48
C PHE A 193 1.19 14.09 -0.91
N THR A 194 1.61 12.83 -1.07
CA THR A 194 0.70 11.70 -1.31
C THR A 194 0.72 10.83 -0.06
N VAL A 195 -0.30 10.96 0.79
CA VAL A 195 -0.34 10.36 2.14
C VAL A 195 -1.63 9.60 2.39
N ILE A 196 -1.64 8.73 3.41
CA ILE A 196 -2.86 8.07 3.86
C ILE A 196 -3.84 9.05 4.54
N PRO A 197 -5.16 8.74 4.57
CA PRO A 197 -6.19 9.58 5.19
C PRO A 197 -5.89 10.00 6.63
N VAL A 198 -5.23 9.15 7.43
CA VAL A 198 -4.84 9.47 8.81
C VAL A 198 -3.85 10.63 8.87
N HIS A 199 -2.80 10.62 8.04
CA HIS A 199 -1.82 11.70 8.01
C HIS A 199 -2.45 13.01 7.51
N ALA A 200 -3.34 12.92 6.51
CA ALA A 200 -4.12 14.05 6.02
C ALA A 200 -4.99 14.67 7.14
N THR A 201 -5.62 13.81 7.93
CA THR A 201 -6.49 14.24 9.04
C THR A 201 -5.68 14.94 10.14
N ILE A 202 -4.50 14.39 10.48
CA ILE A 202 -3.58 15.01 11.44
C ILE A 202 -3.23 16.43 11.00
N ILE A 203 -2.72 16.61 9.78
CA ILE A 203 -2.25 17.93 9.34
C ILE A 203 -3.40 18.92 9.16
N MET A 204 -4.59 18.46 8.73
CA MET A 204 -5.78 19.30 8.62
C MET A 204 -6.19 19.89 9.98
N LYS A 205 -6.01 19.15 11.08
CA LYS A 205 -6.31 19.68 12.44
C LYS A 205 -5.38 20.81 12.87
N PHE A 206 -4.17 20.88 12.30
CA PHE A 206 -3.27 22.01 12.56
C PHE A 206 -3.71 23.31 11.87
N GLN A 207 -4.64 23.24 10.90
CA GLN A 207 -5.25 24.42 10.30
C GLN A 207 -6.22 25.12 11.26
N GLU A 208 -6.88 24.37 12.15
CA GLU A 208 -7.78 24.92 13.18
C GLU A 208 -6.98 25.51 14.35
N GLN A 209 -5.87 24.85 14.73
CA GLN A 209 -5.03 25.25 15.86
C GLN A 209 -3.57 24.83 15.62
N THR A 210 -2.63 25.76 15.81
CA THR A 210 -1.20 25.57 15.50
C THR A 210 -0.44 24.71 16.52
N SER A 211 -0.99 24.49 17.72
CA SER A 211 -0.36 23.70 18.78
C SER A 211 -1.36 22.76 19.45
N TRP A 212 -1.06 21.46 19.49
CA TRP A 212 -1.92 20.42 20.07
C TRP A 212 -1.17 19.57 21.11
N THR A 213 -1.86 19.14 22.17
CA THR A 213 -1.32 18.11 23.07
C THR A 213 -1.61 16.72 22.51
N SER A 214 -0.76 15.75 22.83
CA SER A 214 -0.93 14.34 22.41
C SER A 214 -2.33 13.79 22.71
N LYS A 215 -2.85 14.06 23.91
CA LYS A 215 -4.18 13.60 24.35
C LYS A 215 -5.32 14.30 23.62
N SER A 216 -5.24 15.62 23.41
CA SER A 216 -6.31 16.35 22.72
C SER A 216 -6.36 16.01 21.23
N LEU A 217 -5.19 15.88 20.59
CA LEU A 217 -5.09 15.48 19.20
C LEU A 217 -5.59 14.05 18.99
N ALA A 218 -5.26 13.13 19.90
CA ALA A 218 -5.73 11.75 19.88
C ALA A 218 -7.26 11.69 19.99
N ALA A 219 -7.84 12.42 20.94
CA ALA A 219 -9.29 12.50 21.11
C ALA A 219 -9.99 13.13 19.89
N ALA A 220 -9.40 14.17 19.28
CA ALA A 220 -9.98 14.83 18.11
C ALA A 220 -10.03 13.91 16.88
N ILE A 221 -8.97 13.12 16.66
CA ILE A 221 -8.85 12.22 15.50
C ILE A 221 -9.54 10.87 15.75
N GLY A 222 -9.81 10.52 17.02
CA GLY A 222 -10.41 9.24 17.41
C GLY A 222 -9.38 8.10 17.52
N LEU A 223 -8.09 8.41 17.59
CA LEU A 223 -7.02 7.42 17.60
C LEU A 223 -6.43 7.21 19.01
N PRO A 224 -5.98 5.99 19.34
CA PRO A 224 -5.14 5.76 20.52
C PRO A 224 -3.86 6.59 20.46
N VAL A 225 -3.41 7.09 21.61
CA VAL A 225 -2.22 7.96 21.71
C VAL A 225 -0.97 7.30 21.12
N ASP A 226 -0.77 5.99 21.36
CA ASP A 226 0.37 5.25 20.82
C ASP A 226 0.35 5.18 19.29
N THR A 227 -0.83 5.05 18.70
CA THR A 227 -0.98 5.05 17.25
C THR A 227 -0.72 6.44 16.70
N LEU A 228 -1.31 7.47 17.32
CA LEU A 228 -1.07 8.85 16.94
C LEU A 228 0.42 9.21 16.95
N GLN A 229 1.15 8.90 18.02
CA GLN A 229 2.59 9.18 18.12
C GLN A 229 3.37 8.60 16.93
N ARG A 230 3.12 7.33 16.59
CA ARG A 230 3.75 6.69 15.41
C ARG A 230 3.37 7.39 14.10
N ARG A 231 2.13 7.88 13.98
CA ARG A 231 1.65 8.57 12.76
C ARG A 231 2.17 10.01 12.66
N VAL A 232 2.35 10.71 13.77
CA VAL A 232 2.85 12.08 13.81
C VAL A 232 4.35 12.12 13.51
N ASN A 233 5.10 11.06 13.84
CA ASN A 233 6.52 10.91 13.48
C ASN A 233 6.79 11.11 11.98
N PHE A 234 5.84 10.76 11.11
CA PHE A 234 5.94 11.08 9.69
C PHE A 234 6.09 12.59 9.47
N TRP A 235 5.18 13.41 10.01
CA TRP A 235 5.22 14.86 9.88
C TRP A 235 6.40 15.50 10.62
N ILE A 236 6.83 14.91 11.73
CA ILE A 236 8.05 15.31 12.43
C ILE A 236 9.29 15.06 11.56
N SER A 237 9.37 13.88 10.92
CA SER A 237 10.49 13.53 10.04
C SER A 237 10.57 14.45 8.81
N LYS A 238 9.44 15.03 8.38
CA LYS A 238 9.39 16.02 7.30
C LYS A 238 9.69 17.44 7.77
N GLY A 239 9.83 17.66 9.08
CA GLY A 239 10.05 18.98 9.67
C GLY A 239 8.84 19.92 9.56
N ILE A 240 7.62 19.37 9.42
CA ILE A 240 6.38 20.16 9.36
C ILE A 240 5.81 20.34 10.78
N VAL A 241 5.97 19.34 11.64
CA VAL A 241 5.54 19.37 13.04
C VAL A 241 6.76 19.21 13.94
N ALA A 242 6.91 20.05 14.95
CA ALA A 242 7.91 19.90 15.99
C ALA A 242 7.27 19.27 17.24
N GLU A 243 8.00 18.37 17.88
CA GLU A 243 7.63 17.75 19.14
C GLU A 243 8.44 18.36 20.28
N SER A 244 7.75 18.87 21.30
CA SER A 244 8.35 19.28 22.56
C SER A 244 7.87 18.35 23.67
N SER A 245 8.79 17.62 24.30
CA SER A 245 8.47 16.82 25.48
C SER A 245 8.33 17.73 26.70
N SER A 246 7.14 17.73 27.32
CA SER A 246 6.95 18.37 28.62
C SER A 246 7.64 17.50 29.67
N GLY A 247 8.74 17.99 30.26
CA GLY A 247 9.73 17.23 31.04
C GLY A 247 9.28 16.59 32.37
N GLY A 248 8.04 16.12 32.49
CA GLY A 248 7.52 15.44 33.68
C GLY A 248 6.97 14.03 33.40
N ASP A 249 6.32 13.80 32.26
CA ASP A 249 5.68 12.51 31.93
C ASP A 249 5.84 12.17 30.46
N SER A 250 6.33 10.96 30.17
CA SER A 250 6.63 10.42 28.84
C SER A 250 5.43 10.30 27.88
N SER A 251 4.27 10.87 28.21
CA SER A 251 3.03 10.78 27.42
C SER A 251 2.45 12.14 27.00
N ASP A 252 2.91 13.25 27.59
CA ASP A 252 2.43 14.60 27.27
C ASP A 252 3.39 15.30 26.33
N HIS A 253 3.30 14.90 25.07
CA HIS A 253 4.01 15.53 23.96
C HIS A 253 3.19 16.70 23.44
N LEU A 254 3.83 17.86 23.32
CA LEU A 254 3.25 19.03 22.68
C LEU A 254 3.72 19.05 21.22
N TYR A 255 2.77 19.04 20.30
CA TYR A 255 3.03 19.15 18.87
C TYR A 255 2.76 20.58 18.42
N THR A 256 3.68 21.19 17.70
CA THR A 256 3.55 22.56 17.19
C THR A 256 3.91 22.59 15.71
N LEU A 257 3.11 23.31 14.91
CA LEU A 257 3.37 23.51 13.49
C LEU A 257 4.63 24.39 13.29
N VAL A 258 5.49 24.03 12.34
CA VAL A 258 6.70 24.79 12.00
C VAL A 258 6.49 25.51 10.68
N ASP A 259 6.24 26.83 10.75
CA ASP A 259 5.92 27.65 9.56
C ASP A 259 7.16 28.07 8.75
N SER A 260 8.36 28.13 9.36
CA SER A 260 9.61 28.46 8.66
C SER A 260 10.73 27.47 9.00
N MET A 261 11.29 26.82 7.98
CA MET A 261 12.31 25.79 8.13
C MET A 261 13.72 26.32 8.48
N SER A 262 13.90 27.62 8.72
CA SER A 262 15.21 28.15 9.15
C SER A 262 15.68 27.61 10.51
N ASP A 263 14.77 27.09 11.32
CA ASP A 263 15.04 26.64 12.70
C ASP A 263 15.19 25.10 12.84
N ALA A 264 14.98 24.35 11.75
CA ALA A 264 15.21 22.90 11.74
C ALA A 264 16.60 22.59 11.14
N GLY A 265 17.55 22.23 12.00
CA GLY A 265 18.92 21.92 11.62
C GLY A 265 19.04 21.01 10.38
N LYS A 266 19.62 21.58 9.31
CA LYS A 266 20.19 20.94 8.11
C LYS A 266 19.89 19.43 7.93
N THR A 267 18.72 19.13 7.39
CA THR A 267 18.56 18.01 6.46
C THR A 267 17.76 18.52 5.27
N ALA A 268 18.50 18.97 4.24
CA ALA A 268 17.92 19.23 2.93
C ALA A 268 17.49 17.88 2.35
N VAL A 269 16.22 17.52 2.51
CA VAL A 269 15.65 16.33 1.88
C VAL A 269 15.11 16.74 0.52
N ASN A 270 15.64 16.06 -0.50
CA ASN A 270 15.31 16.23 -1.92
C ASN A 270 13.78 16.12 -2.11
N ILE A 271 13.17 17.10 -2.78
CA ILE A 271 11.73 17.16 -3.03
C ILE A 271 11.44 16.32 -4.28
N GLU A 272 11.43 15.01 -4.10
CA GLU A 272 10.74 14.06 -4.97
C GLU A 272 9.55 13.52 -4.16
N GLU A 273 8.39 13.46 -4.81
CA GLU A 273 7.10 12.99 -4.31
C GLU A 273 7.24 11.95 -3.17
N MET A 274 7.07 12.39 -1.93
CA MET A 274 7.34 11.55 -0.76
C MET A 274 6.13 10.66 -0.49
N ILE A 275 6.18 9.44 -1.01
CA ILE A 275 5.20 8.40 -0.73
C ILE A 275 5.41 7.91 0.71
N ALA A 276 4.34 7.87 1.50
CA ALA A 276 4.35 7.23 2.81
C ALA A 276 4.37 5.70 2.63
N ASP A 277 5.54 5.15 2.32
CA ASP A 277 5.72 3.73 1.94
C ASP A 277 5.51 2.75 3.12
N ASP A 278 5.44 3.26 4.36
CA ASP A 278 5.71 2.46 5.56
C ASP A 278 4.46 1.86 6.25
N TYR A 279 3.33 1.72 5.54
CA TYR A 279 2.08 1.25 6.19
C TYR A 279 1.27 0.17 5.47
N ALA A 280 1.73 -0.32 4.32
CA ALA A 280 1.08 -1.44 3.63
C ALA A 280 1.01 -2.72 4.50
N GLU A 281 1.91 -2.89 5.48
CA GLU A 281 1.97 -4.10 6.31
C GLU A 281 0.88 -4.20 7.39
N ARG A 282 0.07 -3.15 7.63
CA ARG A 282 -0.99 -3.16 8.66
C ARG A 282 -2.41 -3.00 8.14
N SER A 283 -2.61 -2.93 6.82
CA SER A 283 -3.95 -2.79 6.22
C SER A 283 -4.79 -4.05 6.34
N VAL A 284 -4.15 -5.23 6.41
CA VAL A 284 -4.81 -6.53 6.53
C VAL A 284 -4.85 -6.96 8.01
N ALA A 285 -6.00 -7.52 8.42
CA ALA A 285 -6.19 -8.02 9.76
C ALA A 285 -5.35 -9.27 10.03
N SER A 286 -4.90 -9.43 11.27
CA SER A 286 -4.17 -10.64 11.66
C SER A 286 -5.07 -11.87 11.50
N VAL A 287 -4.48 -13.01 11.14
CA VAL A 287 -5.18 -14.31 11.07
C VAL A 287 -5.87 -14.64 12.40
N GLU A 288 -5.29 -14.21 13.53
CA GLU A 288 -5.88 -14.39 14.86
C GLU A 288 -7.14 -13.54 15.07
N ASP A 289 -7.15 -12.30 14.57
CA ASP A 289 -8.32 -11.41 14.64
C ASP A 289 -9.45 -11.92 13.74
N GLN A 290 -9.09 -12.51 12.59
CA GLN A 290 -10.03 -13.17 11.71
C GLN A 290 -10.72 -14.36 12.39
N LEU A 291 -9.95 -15.27 13.01
CA LEU A 291 -10.51 -16.41 13.73
C LEU A 291 -11.44 -15.96 14.87
N ARG A 292 -11.07 -14.91 15.61
CA ARG A 292 -11.92 -14.35 16.68
C ARG A 292 -13.25 -13.86 16.12
N LYS A 293 -13.25 -13.14 14.99
CA LYS A 293 -14.47 -12.63 14.36
C LYS A 293 -15.38 -13.77 13.87
N GLU A 294 -14.80 -14.83 13.32
CA GLU A 294 -15.54 -16.01 12.89
C GLU A 294 -16.13 -16.78 14.09
N MET A 295 -15.43 -16.86 15.23
CA MET A 295 -15.95 -17.48 16.45
C MET A 295 -17.13 -16.74 17.08
N VAL A 296 -17.18 -15.40 16.95
CA VAL A 296 -18.29 -14.58 17.49
C VAL A 296 -19.58 -14.71 16.67
N VAL A 297 -19.51 -15.18 15.42
CA VAL A 297 -20.70 -15.38 14.56
C VAL A 297 -21.52 -16.62 14.97
N TYR A 298 -20.96 -17.51 15.80
CA TYR A 298 -21.62 -18.76 16.21
C TYR A 298 -22.22 -18.73 17.64
N GLU A 299 -22.25 -17.57 18.32
CA GLU A 299 -22.98 -17.39 19.59
C GLU A 299 -24.35 -16.73 19.43
#